data_AF-A0A2N7B301-F1
#
_entry.id   AF-A0A2N7B301-F1
#
_cell.length_a   1.000
_cell.length_b   1.000
_cell.length_c   1.000
_cell.angle_alpha   90.00
_cell.angle_beta   90.00
_cell.angle_gamma   90.00
#
_symmetry.space_group_name_H-M   'P 1'
#
loop_
_entity.id
_entity.type
_entity.pdbx_description
1 polymer ?
#
loop_
_entity_poly.entity_id
_entity_poly.type
_entity_poly.pdbx_seq_one_letter_code
_entity_poly.pdbx_strand_id
1 'polypeptide(L)'
;MGDFLKALRLTEGHATGIALIMKSLKQNGSPVAEFDVDDERTYFEVTFPIHPEFTKKEEKISVNFRPLKTDALLKYYLDHIFANEEIPLSQEQIKPISR
;
A
#
# COMPACT_ATOMS: atom_id res chain seq x y z
N MET A 1 24.76 21.74 -1.41
CA MET A 1 23.99 20.55 -0.97
C MET A 1 23.01 20.05 -2.02
N GLY A 2 22.14 20.89 -2.60
CA GLY A 2 21.15 20.45 -3.60
C GLY A 2 21.75 19.74 -4.83
N ASP A 3 22.86 20.23 -5.38
CA ASP A 3 23.49 19.60 -6.54
C ASP A 3 24.08 18.22 -6.26
N PHE A 4 24.48 17.96 -5.01
CA PHE A 4 24.95 16.64 -4.58
C PHE A 4 23.81 15.62 -4.55
N LEU A 5 22.66 15.98 -3.97
CA LEU A 5 21.47 15.12 -3.97
C LEU A 5 20.93 14.91 -5.39
N LYS A 6 21.03 15.93 -6.25
CA LYS A 6 20.68 15.83 -7.67
C LYS A 6 21.61 14.86 -8.41
N ALA A 7 22.91 14.90 -8.16
CA ALA A 7 23.86 13.94 -8.73
C ALA A 7 23.54 12.49 -8.31
N LEU A 8 23.04 12.29 -7.09
CA LEU A 8 22.55 11.00 -6.59
C LEU A 8 21.13 10.65 -7.05
N ARG A 9 20.47 11.49 -7.87
CA ARG A 9 19.08 11.32 -8.32
C ARG A 9 18.06 11.23 -7.17
N LEU A 10 18.35 11.86 -6.04
CA LEU A 10 17.48 11.93 -4.86
C LEU A 10 16.62 13.19 -4.82
N THR A 11 16.98 14.20 -5.62
CA THR A 11 16.22 15.45 -5.73
C THR A 11 16.07 15.85 -7.19
N GLU A 12 14.94 16.50 -7.46
CA GLU A 12 14.62 17.16 -8.72
C GLU A 12 15.37 18.50 -8.87
N GLY A 13 14.95 19.33 -9.84
CA GLY A 13 15.42 20.70 -10.01
C GLY A 13 15.16 21.62 -8.81
N HIS A 14 15.73 22.82 -8.86
CA HIS A 14 15.55 23.82 -7.81
C HIS A 14 14.10 24.29 -7.72
N ALA A 15 13.60 24.49 -6.50
CA ALA A 15 12.26 25.03 -6.22
C ALA A 15 11.06 24.24 -6.79
N THR A 16 11.22 22.97 -7.17
CA THR A 16 10.11 22.15 -7.70
C THR A 16 9.39 21.31 -6.64
N GLY A 17 9.96 21.18 -5.44
CA GLY A 17 9.48 20.25 -4.40
C GLY A 17 8.02 20.44 -3.99
N ILE A 18 7.60 21.67 -3.67
CA ILE A 18 6.23 21.96 -3.21
C ILE A 18 5.21 21.63 -4.31
N ALA A 19 5.47 22.05 -5.55
CA ALA A 19 4.58 21.77 -6.67
C ALA A 19 4.46 20.25 -6.93
N LEU A 20 5.55 19.50 -6.78
CA LEU A 20 5.57 18.06 -6.92
C LEU A 20 4.78 17.37 -5.79
N ILE A 21 4.96 17.81 -4.55
CA ILE A 21 4.18 17.31 -3.40
C ILE A 21 2.68 17.46 -3.67
N MET A 22 2.24 18.67 -4.02
CA MET A 22 0.83 18.97 -4.27
C MET A 22 0.27 18.16 -5.44
N LYS A 23 1.05 17.99 -6.51
CA LYS A 23 0.68 17.15 -7.66
C LYS A 23 0.50 15.70 -7.25
N SER A 24 1.45 15.12 -6.51
CA SER A 24 1.42 13.73 -6.07
C SER A 24 0.25 13.45 -5.14
N LEU A 25 -0.01 14.33 -4.16
CA LEU A 25 -1.17 14.23 -3.26
C LEU A 25 -2.49 14.30 -4.03
N LYS A 26 -2.60 15.18 -5.02
CA LYS A 26 -3.80 15.24 -5.86
C LYS A 26 -3.97 13.96 -6.70
N GLN A 27 -2.88 13.42 -7.23
CA GLN A 27 -2.92 12.25 -8.11
C GLN A 27 -3.26 10.95 -7.37
N ASN A 28 -2.84 10.81 -6.13
CA ASN A 28 -3.13 9.63 -5.32
C ASN A 28 -4.41 9.75 -4.48
N GLY A 29 -5.12 10.88 -4.53
CA GLY A 29 -6.36 11.10 -3.78
C GLY A 29 -6.16 11.50 -2.32
N SER A 30 -4.92 11.78 -1.90
CA SER A 30 -4.63 12.30 -0.56
C SER A 30 -5.17 13.71 -0.36
N PRO A 31 -5.51 14.08 0.89
CA PRO A 31 -5.72 15.47 1.27
C PRO A 31 -4.47 16.31 0.99
N VAL A 32 -4.68 17.62 0.79
CA VAL A 32 -3.58 18.57 0.60
C VAL A 32 -2.72 18.68 1.85
N ALA A 33 -1.41 18.88 1.67
CA ALA A 33 -0.51 19.15 2.78
C ALA A 33 -0.67 20.59 3.27
N GLU A 34 -0.50 20.78 4.58
CA GLU A 34 -0.43 22.09 5.22
C GLU A 34 1.04 22.49 5.36
N PHE A 35 1.34 23.74 5.04
CA PHE A 35 2.70 24.30 5.10
C PHE A 35 2.70 25.44 6.09
N ASP A 36 3.52 25.33 7.13
CA ASP A 36 3.69 26.36 8.15
C ASP A 36 5.13 26.87 8.15
N VAL A 37 5.26 28.19 8.17
CA VAL A 37 6.54 28.89 8.08
C VAL A 37 6.39 30.23 8.81
N ASP A 38 7.38 30.58 9.59
CA ASP A 38 7.45 31.89 10.22
C ASP A 38 8.05 32.96 9.30
N ASP A 39 7.72 34.22 9.57
CA ASP A 39 8.24 35.36 8.83
C ASP A 39 9.78 35.46 8.91
N GLU A 40 10.35 35.02 10.05
CA GLU A 40 11.79 34.99 10.29
C GLU A 40 12.49 33.81 9.59
N ARG A 41 11.74 32.89 8.98
CA ARG A 41 12.23 31.70 8.26
C ARG A 41 13.15 30.83 9.12
N THR A 42 12.83 30.72 10.41
CA THR A 42 13.56 29.87 11.35
C THR A 42 13.13 28.42 11.25
N TYR A 43 11.92 28.16 10.76
CA TYR A 43 11.43 26.81 10.50
C TYR A 43 10.62 26.70 9.21
N PHE A 44 10.44 25.46 8.78
CA PHE A 44 9.52 25.10 7.73
C PHE A 44 8.92 23.74 8.09
N GLU A 45 7.63 23.74 8.43
CA GLU A 45 6.89 22.54 8.80
C GLU A 45 5.91 22.16 7.69
N VAL A 46 5.78 20.84 7.47
CA VAL A 46 4.83 20.29 6.50
C VAL A 46 4.03 19.18 7.19
N THR A 47 2.72 19.34 7.23
CA THR A 47 1.80 18.36 7.80
C THR A 47 1.04 17.64 6.69
N PHE A 48 1.13 16.31 6.68
CA PHE A 48 0.41 15.45 5.74
C PHE A 48 -0.78 14.79 6.44
N PRO A 49 -2.04 15.12 6.06
CA PRO A 49 -3.18 14.44 6.62
C PRO A 49 -3.21 12.97 6.16
N ILE A 50 -3.72 12.10 7.04
CA ILE A 50 -3.88 10.67 6.71
C ILE A 50 -4.83 10.50 5.51
N HIS A 51 -4.50 9.57 4.62
CA HIS A 51 -5.34 9.30 3.46
C HIS A 51 -6.67 8.65 3.92
N PRO A 52 -7.85 9.12 3.44
CA PRO A 52 -9.17 8.71 3.94
C PRO A 52 -9.44 7.20 3.92
N GLU A 53 -8.84 6.48 2.98
CA GLU A 53 -8.98 5.01 2.90
C GLU A 53 -8.41 4.29 4.13
N PHE A 54 -7.42 4.86 4.81
CA PHE A 54 -6.85 4.27 6.03
C PHE A 54 -7.66 4.59 7.29
N THR A 55 -8.67 5.45 7.18
CA THR A 55 -9.59 5.80 8.28
C THR A 55 -10.92 5.06 8.19
N LYS A 56 -11.17 4.34 7.09
CA LYS A 56 -12.35 3.48 6.97
C LYS A 56 -12.24 2.37 8.01
N LYS A 57 -13.17 2.34 8.98
CA LYS A 57 -13.36 1.17 9.84
C LYS A 57 -13.52 -0.04 8.94
N GLU A 58 -12.84 -1.13 9.27
CA GLU A 58 -12.98 -2.41 8.59
C GLU A 58 -14.48 -2.70 8.41
N GLU A 59 -14.97 -2.56 7.18
CA GLU A 59 -16.27 -3.09 6.83
C GLU A 59 -16.11 -4.60 7.00
N LYS A 60 -16.83 -5.17 7.97
CA LYS A 60 -16.87 -6.63 8.11
C LYS A 60 -17.43 -7.18 6.81
N ILE A 61 -16.53 -7.62 5.92
CA ILE A 61 -16.91 -8.24 4.67
C ILE A 61 -17.57 -9.56 5.08
N SER A 62 -18.90 -9.61 5.07
CA SER A 62 -19.62 -10.87 5.10
C SER A 62 -19.42 -11.54 3.75
N VAL A 63 -18.32 -12.27 3.61
CA VAL A 63 -18.09 -13.15 2.47
C VAL A 63 -19.18 -14.23 2.51
N ASN A 64 -20.14 -14.14 1.58
CA ASN A 64 -21.06 -15.23 1.29
C ASN A 64 -20.24 -16.35 0.63
N PHE A 65 -19.59 -17.18 1.45
CA PHE A 65 -19.07 -18.44 0.98
C PHE A 65 -20.26 -19.29 0.53
N ARG A 66 -20.42 -19.44 -0.79
CA ARG A 66 -21.11 -20.60 -1.35
C ARG A 66 -20.13 -21.75 -1.27
N PRO A 67 -20.32 -22.74 -0.38
CA PRO A 67 -19.47 -23.93 -0.41
C PRO A 67 -19.70 -24.61 -1.77
N LEU A 68 -18.71 -24.53 -2.66
CA LEU A 68 -18.59 -25.53 -3.73
C LEU A 68 -18.31 -26.86 -3.03
N LYS A 69 -18.83 -27.97 -3.58
CA LYS A 69 -18.85 -29.36 -3.05
C LYS A 69 -17.47 -29.99 -2.72
N THR A 70 -16.57 -29.29 -2.05
CA THR A 70 -15.24 -29.76 -1.65
C THR A 70 -14.94 -29.32 -0.23
N ASP A 71 -15.88 -29.60 0.68
CA ASP A 71 -15.75 -29.28 2.11
C ASP A 71 -14.52 -29.92 2.75
N ALA A 72 -14.11 -31.11 2.31
CA ALA A 72 -12.94 -31.79 2.88
C ALA A 72 -11.61 -31.10 2.52
N LEU A 73 -11.46 -30.66 1.27
CA LEU A 73 -10.21 -30.06 0.80
C LEU A 73 -10.06 -28.61 1.31
N LEU A 74 -11.15 -27.84 1.28
CA LEU A 74 -11.16 -26.49 1.84
C LEU A 74 -10.93 -26.51 3.35
N LYS A 75 -11.55 -27.47 4.07
CA LYS A 75 -11.31 -27.63 5.50
C LYS A 75 -9.87 -28.03 5.81
N TYR A 76 -9.28 -28.94 5.02
CA TYR A 76 -7.87 -29.29 5.14
C TYR A 76 -6.97 -28.05 5.01
N TYR A 77 -7.11 -27.25 3.93
CA TYR A 77 -6.28 -26.06 3.75
C TYR A 77 -6.49 -25.01 4.84
N LEU A 78 -7.74 -24.77 5.26
CA LEU A 78 -8.03 -23.80 6.32
C LEU A 78 -7.44 -24.24 7.66
N ASP A 79 -7.59 -25.51 8.06
CA ASP A 79 -7.04 -26.03 9.31
C ASP A 79 -5.50 -25.85 9.37
N HIS A 80 -4.79 -26.03 8.25
CA HIS A 80 -3.32 -25.87 8.20
C HIS A 80 -2.88 -24.39 8.16
N ILE A 81 -3.62 -23.54 7.44
CA ILE A 81 -3.35 -22.09 7.43
C ILE A 81 -3.51 -21.52 8.84
N PHE A 82 -4.57 -21.89 9.55
CA PHE A 82 -4.78 -21.41 10.92
C PHE A 82 -3.81 -22.03 11.94
N ALA A 83 -3.24 -23.20 11.65
CA ALA A 83 -2.19 -23.82 12.47
C ALA A 83 -0.78 -23.25 12.19
N ASN A 84 -0.58 -22.39 11.18
CA ASN A 84 0.74 -21.92 10.70
C ASN A 84 1.70 -23.07 10.37
N GLU A 85 1.19 -24.21 9.88
CA GLU A 85 2.00 -25.33 9.43
C GLU A 85 2.25 -25.25 7.92
N GLU A 86 3.46 -25.60 7.47
CA GLU A 86 3.77 -25.66 6.04
C GLU A 86 2.88 -26.70 5.34
N ILE A 87 2.14 -26.26 4.33
CA ILE A 87 1.27 -27.15 3.55
C ILE A 87 2.17 -28.03 2.66
N PRO A 88 2.12 -29.37 2.76
CA PRO A 88 2.85 -30.22 1.84
C PRO A 88 2.21 -30.13 0.45
N LEU A 89 2.91 -29.54 -0.53
CA LEU A 89 2.49 -29.58 -1.93
C LEU A 89 2.51 -31.03 -2.43
N SER A 90 1.35 -31.68 -2.52
CA SER A 90 1.24 -32.94 -3.26
C SER A 90 1.40 -32.66 -4.76
N GLN A 91 2.38 -33.33 -5.38
CA GLN A 91 2.87 -33.15 -6.75
C GLN A 91 1.85 -33.42 -7.88
N GLU A 92 0.57 -33.66 -7.58
CA GLU A 92 -0.41 -34.15 -8.57
C GLU A 92 -1.19 -33.07 -9.34
N GLN A 93 -1.00 -31.78 -9.05
CA GLN A 93 -1.80 -30.70 -9.67
C GLN A 93 -1.12 -29.91 -10.81
N ILE A 94 0.10 -30.26 -11.23
CA ILE A 94 0.69 -29.69 -12.45
C ILE A 94 0.54 -30.71 -13.60
N LYS A 95 -0.67 -30.83 -14.16
CA LYS A 95 -0.78 -31.26 -15.56
C LYS A 95 -0.77 -30.00 -16.43
N PRO A 96 0.14 -29.88 -17.41
CA PRO A 96 0.13 -28.76 -18.32
C PRO A 96 -1.21 -28.75 -19.07
N ILE A 97 -1.82 -27.58 -19.18
CA ILE A 97 -2.95 -27.36 -20.08
C ILE A 97 -2.39 -27.47 -21.49
N SER A 98 -2.48 -28.66 -22.08
CA SER A 98 -2.19 -28.84 -23.50
C SER A 98 -3.31 -28.25 -24.33
N ARG A 99 -2.99 -27.22 -25.11
CA ARG A 99 -3.55 -27.04 -26.44
C ARG A 99 -2.49 -26.47 -27.36
#